data_AF-A0A9E4W1G9-F1
#
_entry.id   AF-A0A9E4W1G9-F1
#
_cell.length_a   1.000
_cell.length_b   1.000
_cell.length_c   1.000
_cell.angle_alpha   90.00
_cell.angle_beta   90.00
_cell.angle_gamma   90.00
#
_symmetry.space_group_name_H-M   'P 1'
#
loop_
_entity.id
_entity.type
_entity.pdbx_description
1 polymer ?
#
loop_
_entity_poly.entity_id
_entity_poly.type
_entity_poly.pdbx_seq_one_letter_code
_entity_poly.pdbx_strand_id
1 'polypeptide(L)'
;MTANGASENGTKDNRLRALEVAIEKIEKDHGHGSIMRLGEVSAAMAVETIPTGSLSLDIALGAGGIPRGRITEIFGPEMAGKSTVAMHIIAEAQKLDGLAAYIDVEHAMEPTFAQVIGINIDDLLISQPDTGEQAL
;
A
#
# COMPACT_ATOMS: atom_id res chain seq x y z
N MET A 1 56.85 14.66 1.03
CA MET A 1 56.99 13.87 -0.20
C MET A 1 55.81 12.92 -0.25
N THR A 2 54.85 13.25 -1.11
CA THR A 2 53.50 12.70 -1.23
C THR A 2 53.51 11.50 -2.19
N ALA A 3 53.12 10.31 -1.72
CA ALA A 3 52.85 9.16 -2.58
C ALA A 3 52.00 8.10 -1.84
N ASN A 4 50.68 8.31 -1.72
CA ASN A 4 49.79 7.17 -1.41
C ASN A 4 48.32 7.33 -1.86
N GLY A 5 47.93 8.42 -2.54
CA GLY A 5 46.53 8.67 -2.92
C GLY A 5 46.06 8.07 -4.25
N ALA A 6 46.96 7.57 -5.10
CA ALA A 6 46.61 7.17 -6.48
C ALA A 6 46.08 5.72 -6.60
N SER A 7 46.52 4.81 -5.73
CA SER A 7 46.18 3.37 -5.81
C SER A 7 44.76 3.06 -5.30
N GLU A 8 44.30 3.76 -4.25
CA GLU A 8 42.96 3.56 -3.68
C GLU A 8 41.83 4.05 -4.60
N ASN A 9 42.08 5.12 -5.37
CA ASN A 9 41.07 5.69 -6.27
C ASN A 9 40.78 4.79 -7.48
N GLY A 10 41.80 4.16 -8.07
CA GLY A 10 41.60 3.23 -9.20
C GLY A 10 40.83 1.97 -8.80
N THR A 11 41.00 1.51 -7.55
CA THR A 11 40.29 0.33 -7.03
C THR A 11 38.82 0.64 -6.72
N LYS A 12 38.53 1.83 -6.19
CA LYS A 12 37.16 2.30 -5.96
C LYS A 12 36.37 2.46 -7.26
N ASP A 13 37.00 3.03 -8.29
CA ASP A 13 36.39 3.24 -9.60
C ASP A 13 36.05 1.91 -10.30
N ASN A 14 36.97 0.94 -10.28
CA ASN A 14 36.68 -0.40 -10.81
C ASN A 14 35.54 -1.12 -10.07
N ARG A 15 35.44 -0.94 -8.75
CA ARG A 15 34.34 -1.51 -7.95
C ARG A 15 32.98 -0.86 -8.28
N LEU A 16 32.97 0.44 -8.54
CA LEU A 16 31.76 1.18 -8.97
C LEU A 16 31.28 0.71 -10.34
N ARG A 17 32.17 0.57 -11.32
CA ARG A 17 31.81 0.06 -12.65
C ARG A 17 31.28 -1.38 -12.61
N ALA A 18 31.91 -2.25 -11.84
CA ALA A 18 31.42 -3.64 -11.69
C ALA A 18 30.04 -3.69 -11.02
N LEU A 19 29.77 -2.77 -10.09
CA LEU A 19 28.47 -2.62 -9.45
C LEU A 19 27.40 -2.12 -10.44
N GLU A 20 27.72 -1.13 -11.28
CA GLU A 20 26.80 -0.60 -12.30
C GLU A 20 26.42 -1.68 -13.32
N VAL A 21 27.39 -2.43 -13.83
CA VAL A 21 27.13 -3.55 -14.76
C VAL A 21 26.26 -4.64 -14.12
N ALA A 22 26.46 -4.93 -12.83
CA ALA A 22 25.63 -5.88 -12.10
C ALA A 22 24.19 -5.39 -11.93
N ILE A 23 24.00 -4.09 -11.62
CA ILE A 23 22.68 -3.45 -11.51
C ILE A 23 21.95 -3.49 -12.85
N GLU A 24 22.60 -3.07 -13.94
CA GLU A 24 22.03 -3.10 -15.29
C GLU A 24 21.62 -4.51 -15.73
N LYS A 25 22.44 -5.51 -15.38
CA LYS A 25 22.12 -6.91 -15.70
C LYS A 25 20.87 -7.38 -14.95
N ILE A 26 20.75 -7.06 -13.67
CA ILE A 26 19.57 -7.43 -12.87
C ILE A 26 18.32 -6.75 -13.43
N GLU A 27 18.37 -5.46 -13.79
CA GLU A 27 17.21 -4.77 -14.41
C GLU A 27 16.84 -5.35 -15.78
N LYS A 28 17.82 -5.73 -16.60
CA LYS A 28 17.54 -6.37 -17.89
C LYS A 28 16.88 -7.74 -17.74
N ASP A 29 17.33 -8.53 -16.77
CA ASP A 29 16.87 -9.90 -16.56
C ASP A 29 15.53 -9.95 -15.79
N HIS A 30 15.22 -8.95 -14.95
CA HIS A 30 14.07 -8.97 -14.02
C HIS A 30 13.10 -7.78 -14.15
N GLY A 31 13.37 -6.84 -15.06
CA GLY A 31 12.54 -5.66 -15.30
C GLY A 31 13.04 -4.42 -14.56
N HIS A 32 12.66 -3.24 -15.08
CA HIS A 32 13.06 -1.97 -14.50
C HIS A 32 12.57 -1.86 -13.05
N GLY A 33 13.48 -1.51 -12.13
CA GLY A 33 13.18 -1.37 -10.72
C GLY A 33 13.29 -2.65 -9.89
N SER A 34 13.77 -3.74 -10.48
CA SER A 34 14.11 -4.98 -9.76
C SER A 34 15.26 -4.81 -8.75
N ILE A 35 16.08 -3.75 -8.91
CA ILE A 35 17.10 -3.35 -7.95
C ILE A 35 17.26 -1.83 -7.98
N MET A 36 17.28 -1.20 -6.80
CA MET A 36 17.37 0.25 -6.66
C MET A 36 18.20 0.60 -5.42
N ARG A 37 18.77 1.81 -5.35
CA ARG A 37 19.32 2.27 -4.07
C ARG A 37 18.16 2.66 -3.15
N LEU A 38 18.25 2.31 -1.88
CA LEU A 38 17.18 2.59 -0.90
C LEU A 38 16.83 4.09 -0.80
N GLY A 39 17.80 4.99 -1.02
CA GLY A 39 17.55 6.43 -1.07
C GLY A 39 16.84 6.92 -2.35
N GLU A 40 16.87 6.16 -3.44
CA GLU A 40 16.08 6.40 -4.64
C GLU A 40 14.65 5.88 -4.46
N VAL A 41 14.48 4.79 -3.70
CA VAL A 41 13.18 4.21 -3.32
C VAL A 41 12.35 5.19 -2.50
N SER A 42 12.96 5.99 -1.61
CA SER A 42 12.21 6.95 -0.77
C SER A 42 11.55 8.09 -1.55
N ALA A 43 12.08 8.46 -2.72
CA ALA A 43 11.47 9.47 -3.59
C ALA A 43 10.37 8.86 -4.50
N ALA A 44 10.51 7.57 -4.84
CA ALA A 44 9.55 6.82 -5.66
C ALA A 44 8.38 6.21 -4.85
N MET A 45 8.54 6.04 -3.53
CA MET A 45 7.52 5.48 -2.65
C MET A 45 6.81 6.55 -1.82
N ALA A 46 6.31 7.62 -2.46
CA ALA A 46 5.16 8.31 -1.90
C ALA A 46 4.01 7.30 -1.89
N VAL A 47 3.83 6.63 -0.76
CA VAL A 47 2.77 5.62 -0.62
C VAL A 47 1.45 6.36 -0.73
N GLU A 48 0.76 6.16 -1.85
CA GLU A 48 -0.59 6.68 -2.02
C GLU A 48 -1.48 6.15 -0.89
N THR A 49 -2.35 7.01 -0.37
CA THR A 49 -3.26 6.66 0.73
C THR A 49 -4.71 6.80 0.31
N ILE A 50 -5.59 6.07 0.99
CA ILE A 50 -7.04 6.24 0.93
C ILE A 50 -7.46 6.84 2.28
N PRO A 51 -8.14 8.01 2.31
CA PRO A 51 -8.64 8.59 3.55
C PRO A 51 -9.54 7.61 4.30
N THR A 52 -9.53 7.66 5.63
CA THR A 52 -10.37 6.78 6.45
C THR A 52 -11.81 7.27 6.60
N GLY A 53 -12.11 8.49 6.13
CA GLY A 53 -13.36 9.20 6.41
C GLY A 53 -13.37 9.88 7.78
N SER A 54 -12.29 9.75 8.56
CA SER A 54 -12.09 10.40 9.85
C SER A 54 -10.78 11.20 9.85
N LEU A 55 -10.88 12.53 9.84
CA LEU A 55 -9.72 13.42 9.83
C LEU A 55 -8.77 13.15 11.01
N SER A 56 -9.31 12.85 12.20
CA SER A 56 -8.47 12.58 13.37
C SER A 56 -7.67 11.28 13.22
N LEU A 57 -8.25 10.26 12.58
CA LEU A 57 -7.56 9.00 12.31
C LEU A 57 -6.52 9.18 11.20
N ASP A 58 -6.85 9.91 10.13
CA ASP A 58 -5.91 10.20 9.04
C ASP A 58 -4.66 10.94 9.54
N ILE A 59 -4.84 11.90 10.46
CA ILE A 59 -3.75 12.60 11.14
C ILE A 59 -2.97 11.63 12.02
N ALA A 60 -3.65 10.78 12.81
CA ALA A 60 -3.00 9.82 13.70
C ALA A 60 -2.16 8.77 12.94
N LEU A 61 -2.58 8.39 11.73
CA LEU A 61 -1.83 7.50 10.84
C LEU A 61 -0.58 8.17 10.24
N GLY A 62 -0.49 9.50 10.26
CA GLY A 62 0.66 10.29 9.79
C GLY A 62 0.82 10.36 8.27
N ALA A 63 0.31 9.36 7.54
CA ALA A 63 0.31 9.30 6.07
C ALA A 63 -0.97 9.88 5.43
N GLY A 64 -1.94 10.33 6.23
CA GLY A 64 -3.20 10.90 5.75
C GLY A 64 -4.25 9.87 5.32
N GLY A 65 -4.11 8.61 5.72
CA GLY A 65 -5.07 7.54 5.40
C GLY A 65 -4.43 6.14 5.44
N ILE A 66 -5.17 5.14 4.97
CA ILE A 66 -4.63 3.78 4.83
C ILE A 66 -3.74 3.67 3.58
N PRO A 67 -2.57 3.00 3.65
CA PRO A 67 -1.64 2.89 2.53
C PRO A 67 -2.13 1.92 1.44
N ARG A 68 -2.10 2.35 0.18
CA ARG A 68 -2.36 1.50 -0.99
C ARG A 68 -1.24 0.48 -1.16
N GLY A 69 -1.59 -0.69 -1.70
CA GLY A 69 -0.64 -1.78 -1.96
C GLY A 69 -0.08 -2.45 -0.68
N ARG A 70 -0.75 -2.27 0.45
CA ARG A 70 -0.38 -2.82 1.76
C ARG A 70 -1.60 -3.43 2.44
N ILE A 71 -1.36 -4.39 3.32
CA ILE A 71 -2.39 -4.96 4.18
C ILE A 71 -2.52 -4.06 5.42
N THR A 72 -3.76 -3.68 5.74
CA THR A 72 -4.10 -2.92 6.96
C THR A 72 -5.07 -3.74 7.79
N GLU A 73 -4.79 -3.91 9.08
CA GLU A 73 -5.65 -4.64 10.01
C GLU A 73 -6.37 -3.67 10.95
N ILE A 74 -7.70 -3.80 11.04
CA ILE A 74 -8.53 -3.06 12.00
C ILE A 74 -9.14 -4.08 12.97
N PHE A 75 -8.64 -4.10 14.21
CA PHE A 75 -9.07 -5.05 15.23
C PHE A 75 -9.59 -4.35 16.48
N GLY A 76 -10.35 -5.08 17.31
CA GLY A 76 -10.97 -4.55 18.52
C GLY A 76 -12.24 -5.30 18.93
N PRO A 77 -12.83 -4.94 20.08
CA PRO A 77 -14.03 -5.59 20.61
C PRO A 77 -15.21 -5.60 19.62
N GLU A 78 -16.14 -6.53 19.81
CA GLU A 78 -17.43 -6.47 19.13
C GLU A 78 -18.10 -5.11 19.37
N MET A 79 -18.80 -4.59 18.36
CA MET A 79 -19.47 -3.28 18.40
C MET A 79 -18.53 -2.05 18.56
N ALA A 80 -17.20 -2.23 18.51
CA ALA A 80 -16.24 -1.10 18.56
C ALA A 80 -16.21 -0.23 17.28
N GLY A 81 -17.03 -0.55 16.28
CA GLY A 81 -17.11 0.22 15.02
C GLY A 81 -16.13 -0.21 13.92
N LYS A 82 -15.50 -1.39 14.02
CA LYS A 82 -14.55 -1.91 13.03
C LYS A 82 -15.11 -1.89 11.60
N SER A 83 -16.27 -2.53 11.41
CA SER A 83 -16.94 -2.60 10.11
C SER A 83 -17.38 -1.21 9.65
N THR A 84 -17.80 -0.34 10.56
CA THR A 84 -18.14 1.06 10.25
C THR A 84 -16.93 1.82 9.69
N VAL A 85 -15.74 1.69 10.29
CA VAL A 85 -14.51 2.30 9.78
C VAL A 85 -14.14 1.72 8.41
N ALA A 86 -14.23 0.40 8.25
CA ALA A 86 -13.97 -0.25 6.96
C ALA A 86 -14.92 0.24 5.86
N MET A 87 -16.20 0.42 6.19
CA MET A 87 -17.21 0.95 5.27
C MET A 87 -16.96 2.42 4.90
N HIS A 88 -16.50 3.26 5.84
CA HIS A 88 -16.08 4.64 5.52
C HIS A 88 -14.87 4.66 4.58
N ILE A 89 -13.88 3.80 4.81
CA ILE A 89 -12.73 3.65 3.90
C ILE A 89 -13.18 3.26 2.49
N ILE A 90 -14.16 2.36 2.37
CA ILE A 90 -14.75 1.97 1.07
C ILE A 90 -15.42 3.17 0.39
N ALA A 91 -16.22 3.95 1.12
CA ALA A 91 -16.85 5.14 0.58
C ALA A 91 -15.81 6.17 0.10
N GLU A 92 -14.73 6.38 0.86
CA GLU A 92 -13.62 7.26 0.44
C GLU A 92 -12.87 6.71 -0.77
N ALA A 93 -12.67 5.39 -0.87
CA ALA A 93 -12.08 4.77 -2.06
C ALA A 93 -12.93 5.01 -3.31
N GLN A 94 -14.25 4.87 -3.21
CA GLN A 94 -15.19 5.12 -4.31
C GLN A 94 -15.25 6.60 -4.70
N LYS A 95 -15.18 7.54 -3.74
CA LYS A 95 -15.12 8.99 -4.01
C LYS A 95 -13.88 9.41 -4.80
N LEU A 96 -12.81 8.62 -4.71
CA LEU A 96 -11.56 8.80 -5.48
C LEU A 96 -11.59 8.03 -6.81
N ASP A 97 -12.78 7.79 -7.36
CA ASP A 97 -13.04 7.02 -8.59
C ASP A 97 -12.47 5.58 -8.55
N GLY A 98 -12.29 5.03 -7.34
CA GLY A 98 -11.83 3.66 -7.13
C GLY A 98 -12.97 2.65 -7.09
N LEU A 99 -12.65 1.40 -7.43
CA LEU A 99 -13.54 0.25 -7.19
C LEU A 99 -13.22 -0.39 -5.84
N ALA A 100 -14.25 -0.88 -5.16
CA ALA A 100 -14.12 -1.56 -3.88
C ALA A 100 -14.80 -2.94 -3.93
N ALA A 101 -14.25 -3.87 -3.16
CA ALA A 101 -14.83 -5.19 -2.93
C ALA A 101 -14.99 -5.43 -1.43
N TYR A 102 -16.11 -6.00 -1.03
CA TYR A 102 -16.42 -6.36 0.35
C TYR A 102 -16.63 -7.87 0.46
N ILE A 103 -15.80 -8.51 1.28
CA ILE A 103 -15.88 -9.95 1.55
C ILE A 103 -16.59 -10.12 2.90
N ASP A 104 -17.87 -10.44 2.86
CA ASP A 104 -18.76 -10.51 4.03
C ASP A 104 -18.85 -11.94 4.55
N VAL A 105 -17.87 -12.32 5.38
CA VAL A 105 -17.85 -13.64 6.06
C VAL A 105 -18.87 -13.71 7.21
N GLU A 106 -19.26 -12.56 7.77
CA GLU A 106 -20.21 -12.48 8.89
C GLU A 106 -21.67 -12.41 8.43
N HIS A 107 -21.93 -12.29 7.13
CA HIS A 107 -23.25 -12.05 6.55
C HIS A 107 -24.01 -10.89 7.23
N ALA A 108 -23.28 -9.86 7.65
CA ALA A 108 -23.77 -8.82 8.54
C ALA A 108 -23.91 -7.44 7.85
N MET A 109 -23.47 -7.32 6.59
CA MET A 109 -23.55 -6.04 5.89
C MET A 109 -24.98 -5.72 5.49
N GLU A 110 -25.49 -4.59 5.98
CA GLU A 110 -26.82 -4.07 5.63
C GLU A 110 -26.71 -2.97 4.55
N PRO A 111 -27.33 -3.14 3.36
CA PRO A 111 -27.18 -2.20 2.25
C PRO A 111 -27.67 -0.77 2.54
N THR A 112 -28.75 -0.61 3.30
CA THR A 112 -29.31 0.72 3.60
C THR A 112 -28.33 1.54 4.44
N PHE A 113 -27.72 0.92 5.45
CA PHE A 113 -26.70 1.54 6.29
C PHE A 113 -25.43 1.87 5.48
N ALA A 114 -25.04 0.99 4.55
CA ALA A 114 -23.93 1.24 3.64
C ALA A 114 -24.17 2.48 2.74
N GLN A 115 -25.39 2.65 2.22
CA GLN A 115 -25.77 3.87 1.48
C GLN A 115 -25.69 5.12 2.34
N VAL A 116 -26.14 5.05 3.60
CA VAL A 116 -26.07 6.18 4.55
C VAL A 116 -24.62 6.59 4.83
N ILE A 117 -23.70 5.63 4.91
CA ILE A 117 -22.26 5.90 5.04
C ILE A 117 -21.69 6.59 3.78
N GLY A 118 -22.36 6.46 2.63
CA GLY A 118 -21.96 7.04 1.36
C GLY A 118 -21.29 6.04 0.41
N ILE A 119 -21.48 4.74 0.63
CA ILE A 119 -21.06 3.70 -0.31
C ILE A 119 -22.02 3.70 -1.50
N ASN A 120 -21.48 3.75 -2.71
CA ASN A 120 -22.22 3.45 -3.92
C ASN A 120 -22.40 1.93 -4.03
N ILE A 121 -23.62 1.46 -3.76
CA ILE A 121 -23.95 0.03 -3.74
C ILE A 121 -23.94 -0.57 -5.14
N ASP A 122 -24.33 0.20 -6.16
CA ASP A 122 -24.42 -0.31 -7.54
C ASP A 122 -23.04 -0.70 -8.09
N ASP A 123 -21.98 -0.03 -7.60
CA ASP A 123 -20.58 -0.26 -8.00
C ASP A 123 -19.76 -1.01 -6.93
N LEU A 124 -20.39 -1.53 -5.87
CA LEU A 124 -19.70 -2.31 -4.84
C LEU A 124 -19.70 -3.80 -5.22
N LEU A 125 -18.51 -4.39 -5.35
CA LEU A 125 -18.39 -5.84 -5.48
C LEU A 125 -18.58 -6.50 -4.11
N ILE A 126 -19.44 -7.51 -4.02
CA ILE A 126 -19.67 -8.25 -2.76
C ILE A 126 -19.47 -9.75 -2.97
N SER A 127 -18.82 -10.39 -1.99
CA SER A 127 -18.71 -11.85 -1.90
C SER A 127 -19.14 -12.30 -0.50
N GLN A 128 -19.96 -13.34 -0.43
CA GLN A 128 -20.45 -13.97 0.81
C GLN A 128 -20.02 -15.43 0.82
N PRO A 129 -18.76 -15.73 1.16
CA PRO A 129 -18.22 -17.08 1.12
C PRO A 129 -18.73 -17.93 2.30
N ASP A 130 -18.86 -19.23 2.10
CA ASP A 130 -19.29 -20.17 3.15
C ASP A 130 -18.16 -20.49 4.15
N THR A 131 -16.90 -20.33 3.74
CA THR A 131 -15.71 -20.58 4.59
C THR A 131 -14.61 -19.54 4.38
N GLY A 132 -13.69 -19.43 5.36
CA GLY A 132 -12.55 -18.53 5.27
C GLY A 132 -11.57 -18.90 4.16
N GLU A 133 -11.42 -20.19 3.84
CA GLU A 133 -10.57 -20.66 2.74
C GLU A 133 -11.11 -20.23 1.37
N GLN A 134 -12.43 -20.10 1.23
CA GLN A 134 -13.06 -19.59 0.00
C GLN A 134 -12.89 -18.07 -0.14
N ALA A 135 -12.61 -17.37 0.96
CA ALA A 135 -12.41 -15.92 0.98
C ALA A 135 -10.99 -15.49 0.56
N LEU A 136 -10.02 -16.42 0.56
CA LEU A 136 -8.60 -16.20 0.25
C LEU A 136 -8.28 -16.47 -1.23
#